data_AF-A0A2P4NXA7-F1
#
_entry.id   AF-A0A2P4NXA7-F1
#
_cell.length_a   1.000
_cell.length_b   1.000
_cell.length_c   1.000
_cell.angle_alpha   90.00
_cell.angle_beta   90.00
_cell.angle_gamma   90.00
#
_symmetry.space_group_name_H-M   'P 1'
#
loop_
_entity.id
_entity.type
_entity.pdbx_description
1 polymer ?
#
loop_
_entity_poly.entity_id
_entity_poly.type
_entity_poly.pdbx_seq_one_letter_code
_entity_poly.pdbx_strand_id
1 'polypeptide(L)'
;MRYFKMTRQPITNILSSFINLKELELDCGRYCSWNCLENLCLPFLQILKAKTIPGEKLASLIENTGGYLNEISIEFSLPEEINNKKIIQAIYKKCPKLKYLKSIFLGENITEFEKILINCQYLDELFISVDNLFEPDKLFEILTKSSPTSLYKFRIWNLSKPESLKLFFDNWKGRHPMSFLEFDFKNGRDFTSDLLDLIKKYKGERVIANYSFRR
;
A
#
# COMPACT_ATOMS: atom_id res chain seq x y z
N MET A 1 27.58 -0.27 2.95
CA MET A 1 26.35 -0.79 3.60
C MET A 1 25.23 -0.87 2.57
N ARG A 2 24.45 -1.96 2.49
CA ARG A 2 23.31 -2.11 1.56
C ARG A 2 21.95 -2.25 2.25
N TYR A 3 21.95 -2.67 3.52
CA TYR A 3 20.78 -2.80 4.37
C TYR A 3 21.03 -2.01 5.66
N PHE A 4 20.01 -1.31 6.16
CA PHE A 4 20.08 -0.64 7.46
C PHE A 4 18.72 -0.68 8.14
N LYS A 5 18.72 -1.07 9.41
CA LYS A 5 17.54 -1.02 10.28
C LYS A 5 17.79 -0.06 11.43
N MET A 6 16.88 0.88 11.59
CA MET A 6 16.90 1.87 12.66
C MET A 6 15.82 1.54 13.68
N THR A 7 16.23 1.09 14.86
CA THR A 7 15.32 0.83 16.00
C THR A 7 15.42 1.90 17.09
N ARG A 8 16.40 2.78 16.99
CA ARG A 8 16.64 3.93 17.86
C ARG A 8 17.20 5.07 17.03
N GLN A 9 16.90 6.30 17.41
CA GLN A 9 17.43 7.45 16.71
C GLN A 9 18.96 7.51 16.88
N PRO A 10 19.73 7.58 15.79
CA PRO A 10 21.17 7.74 15.89
C PRO A 10 21.50 9.12 16.44
N ILE A 11 22.54 9.20 17.28
CA ILE A 11 23.06 10.46 17.84
C ILE A 11 23.64 11.35 16.73
N THR A 12 24.05 10.75 15.60
CA THR A 12 24.64 11.42 14.44
C THR A 12 23.80 11.21 13.17
N ASN A 13 23.99 12.04 12.15
CA ASN A 13 23.33 11.88 10.84
C ASN A 13 24.00 10.79 9.98
N ILE A 14 24.26 9.61 10.57
CA ILE A 14 24.99 8.52 9.92
C ILE A 14 24.31 8.02 8.63
N LEU A 15 22.98 8.15 8.54
CA LEU A 15 22.21 7.73 7.36
C LEU A 15 22.67 8.42 6.07
N SER A 16 23.07 9.70 6.16
CA SER A 16 23.57 10.46 5.01
C SER A 16 24.86 9.88 4.41
N SER A 17 25.65 9.12 5.19
CA SER A 17 26.86 8.46 4.71
C SER A 17 26.56 7.19 3.89
N PHE A 18 25.33 6.66 3.96
CA PHE A 18 24.93 5.42 3.30
C PHE A 18 24.35 5.65 1.91
N ILE A 19 25.07 6.37 1.04
CA ILE A 19 24.59 6.72 -0.30
C ILE A 19 24.19 5.51 -1.17
N ASN A 20 24.81 4.34 -0.93
CA ASN A 20 24.58 3.08 -1.66
C ASN A 20 23.56 2.15 -0.98
N LEU A 21 22.77 2.67 -0.03
CA LEU A 21 21.75 1.90 0.68
C LEU A 21 20.65 1.45 -0.28
N LYS A 22 20.29 0.16 -0.21
CA LYS A 22 19.22 -0.44 -1.01
C LYS A 22 17.97 -0.73 -0.19
N GLU A 23 18.12 -1.07 1.09
CA GLU A 23 17.01 -1.36 1.98
C GLU A 23 17.16 -0.56 3.27
N LEU A 24 16.06 0.11 3.64
CA LEU A 24 15.95 0.89 4.85
C LEU A 24 14.71 0.45 5.62
N GLU A 25 14.91 0.06 6.88
CA GLU A 25 13.86 -0.26 7.83
C GLU A 25 13.89 0.73 8.99
N LEU A 26 12.76 1.35 9.28
CA LEU A 26 12.60 2.43 10.26
C LEU A 26 11.52 2.01 11.27
N ASP A 27 11.94 1.57 12.45
CA ASP A 27 11.08 1.07 13.53
C ASP A 27 11.55 1.60 14.89
N CYS A 28 11.48 2.92 15.05
CA CYS A 28 11.99 3.63 16.22
C CYS A 28 10.91 3.81 17.31
N GLY A 29 9.66 3.46 17.02
CA GLY A 29 8.51 3.71 17.90
C GLY A 29 8.03 5.17 17.86
N ARG A 30 6.94 5.45 18.59
CA ARG A 30 6.19 6.71 18.51
C ARG A 30 6.94 7.97 18.98
N TYR A 31 7.92 7.82 19.86
CA TYR A 31 8.58 8.95 20.53
C TYR A 31 9.94 9.33 19.92
N CYS A 32 10.34 8.71 18.82
CA CYS A 32 11.59 9.10 18.16
C CYS A 32 11.45 10.43 17.44
N SER A 33 12.46 11.30 17.60
CA SER A 33 12.56 12.47 16.73
C SER A 33 13.10 12.02 15.37
N TRP A 34 12.31 12.18 14.32
CA TRP A 34 12.65 11.76 12.96
C TRP A 34 13.53 12.78 12.23
N ASN A 35 14.34 13.55 12.98
CA ASN A 35 15.18 14.63 12.47
C ASN A 35 16.30 14.09 11.56
N CYS A 36 16.73 12.85 11.76
CA CYS A 36 17.70 12.17 10.89
C CYS A 36 17.20 11.91 9.46
N LEU A 37 15.89 12.05 9.21
CA LEU A 37 15.30 11.93 7.86
C LEU A 37 15.25 13.27 7.12
N GLU A 38 15.54 14.37 7.81
CA GLU A 38 15.47 15.71 7.21
C GLU A 38 16.56 15.88 6.14
N ASN A 39 16.13 16.22 4.92
CA ASN A 39 17.00 16.35 3.74
C ASN A 39 17.83 15.09 3.42
N LEU A 40 17.40 13.92 3.91
CA LEU A 40 18.09 12.65 3.66
C LEU A 40 17.89 12.23 2.20
N CYS A 41 19.00 12.06 1.48
CA CYS A 41 19.02 11.61 0.09
C CYS A 41 19.56 10.17 0.02
N LEU A 42 18.73 9.25 -0.47
CA LEU A 42 19.07 7.83 -0.66
C LEU A 42 18.78 7.44 -2.11
N PRO A 43 19.66 7.81 -3.06
CA PRO A 43 19.36 7.74 -4.48
C PRO A 43 19.15 6.32 -4.98
N PHE A 44 19.75 5.31 -4.34
CA PHE A 44 19.68 3.91 -4.75
C PHE A 44 18.73 3.05 -3.91
N LEU A 45 17.88 3.67 -3.09
CA LEU A 45 16.94 2.95 -2.24
C LEU A 45 15.92 2.18 -3.08
N GLN A 46 15.72 0.91 -2.72
CA GLN A 46 14.83 -0.04 -3.40
C GLN A 46 13.69 -0.50 -2.50
N ILE A 47 13.98 -0.70 -1.21
CA ILE A 47 13.02 -1.19 -0.22
C ILE A 47 12.95 -0.20 0.93
N LEU A 48 11.74 0.24 1.26
CA LEU A 48 11.46 1.11 2.39
C LEU A 48 10.39 0.49 3.29
N LYS A 49 10.78 0.17 4.53
CA LYS A 49 9.89 -0.31 5.57
C LYS A 49 9.81 0.74 6.67
N ALA A 50 8.63 1.27 6.93
CA ALA A 50 8.44 2.41 7.82
C ALA A 50 7.33 2.14 8.83
N LYS A 51 7.64 2.28 10.11
CA LYS A 51 6.68 2.10 11.20
C LYS A 51 6.66 3.32 12.10
N THR A 52 5.44 3.80 12.37
CA THR A 52 5.17 4.95 13.25
C THR A 52 5.96 6.22 12.90
N ILE A 53 6.12 6.52 11.60
CA ILE A 53 6.82 7.72 11.10
C ILE A 53 5.80 8.82 10.75
N PRO A 54 6.04 10.09 11.13
CA PRO A 54 5.27 11.22 10.64
C PRO A 54 5.29 11.26 9.11
N GLY A 55 4.10 11.31 8.48
CA GLY A 55 4.03 11.13 7.03
C GLY A 55 4.71 12.22 6.21
N GLU A 56 4.95 13.41 6.76
CA GLU A 56 5.75 14.47 6.14
C GLU A 56 7.21 14.06 5.95
N LYS A 57 7.80 13.46 7.00
CA LYS A 57 9.17 12.96 6.97
C LYS A 57 9.27 11.77 6.01
N LEU A 58 8.23 10.92 5.98
CA LEU A 58 8.17 9.79 5.04
C LEU A 58 8.02 10.25 3.58
N ALA A 59 7.15 11.23 3.31
CA ALA A 59 6.97 11.79 1.97
C ALA A 59 8.26 12.45 1.48
N SER A 60 8.92 13.26 2.32
CA SER A 60 10.19 13.90 1.98
C SER A 60 11.29 12.86 1.68
N LEU A 61 11.35 11.77 2.46
CA LEU A 61 12.28 10.67 2.19
C LEU A 61 12.04 10.04 0.81
N ILE A 62 10.78 9.76 0.46
CA ILE A 62 10.40 9.21 -0.85
C ILE A 62 10.76 10.18 -1.98
N GLU A 63 10.49 11.47 -1.79
CA GLU A 63 10.82 12.54 -2.74
C GLU A 63 12.30 12.65 -3.08
N ASN A 64 13.15 12.35 -2.11
CA ASN A 64 14.62 12.38 -2.19
C ASN A 64 15.25 11.05 -2.61
N THR A 65 14.47 10.08 -3.11
CA THR A 65 15.00 8.87 -3.73
C THR A 65 15.25 9.05 -5.23
N GLY A 66 16.11 8.21 -5.81
CA GLY A 66 16.41 8.23 -7.25
C GLY A 66 15.42 7.46 -8.13
N GLY A 67 14.25 7.12 -7.60
CA GLY A 67 13.19 6.40 -8.32
C GLY A 67 13.43 4.91 -8.54
N TYR A 68 14.23 4.28 -7.68
CA TYR A 68 14.48 2.84 -7.68
C TYR A 68 13.63 2.06 -6.67
N LEU A 69 12.78 2.74 -5.90
CA LEU A 69 11.86 2.11 -4.95
C LEU A 69 10.95 1.12 -5.68
N ASN A 70 11.02 -0.13 -5.25
CA ASN A 70 10.20 -1.25 -5.73
C ASN A 70 9.31 -1.83 -4.62
N GLU A 71 9.64 -1.62 -3.35
CA GLU A 71 8.84 -2.06 -2.20
C GLU A 71 8.70 -0.91 -1.20
N ILE A 72 7.44 -0.60 -0.86
CA ILE A 72 7.10 0.34 0.22
C ILE A 72 6.13 -0.35 1.16
N SER A 73 6.52 -0.52 2.42
CA SER A 73 5.67 -1.07 3.48
C SER A 73 5.57 -0.07 4.62
N ILE A 74 4.37 0.45 4.85
CA ILE A 74 4.10 1.42 5.91
C ILE A 74 3.28 0.72 7.01
N GLU A 75 3.55 1.03 8.27
CA GLU A 75 2.74 0.62 9.41
C GLU A 75 2.42 1.84 10.27
N PHE A 76 1.19 2.34 10.15
CA PHE A 76 0.71 3.49 10.92
C PHE A 76 0.40 3.09 12.36
N SER A 77 0.76 3.94 13.32
CA SER A 77 0.42 3.75 14.74
C SER A 77 -1.00 4.21 15.09
N LEU A 78 -1.53 5.24 14.43
CA LEU A 78 -2.84 5.84 14.66
C LEU A 78 -3.30 6.60 13.40
N PRO A 79 -4.63 6.75 13.18
CA PRO A 79 -5.19 7.54 12.09
C PRO A 79 -5.07 9.04 12.42
N GLU A 80 -3.87 9.60 12.37
CA GLU A 80 -3.73 11.03 12.15
C GLU A 80 -3.74 11.26 10.64
N GLU A 81 -4.93 11.53 10.12
CA GLU A 81 -5.33 11.69 8.71
C GLU A 81 -4.44 12.66 7.89
N ILE A 82 -3.60 13.46 8.56
CA ILE A 82 -3.06 14.73 8.04
C ILE A 82 -1.94 14.55 7.00
N ASN A 83 -1.42 13.34 6.75
CA ASN A 83 -0.27 13.19 5.85
C ASN A 83 -0.26 12.03 4.85
N ASN A 84 -1.37 11.28 4.71
CA ASN A 84 -1.42 10.21 3.71
C ASN A 84 -1.39 10.76 2.27
N LYS A 85 -2.00 11.93 2.04
CA LYS A 85 -1.98 12.61 0.74
C LYS A 85 -0.55 12.89 0.23
N LYS A 86 0.33 13.45 1.08
CA LYS A 86 1.72 13.77 0.67
C LYS A 86 2.51 12.51 0.36
N ILE A 87 2.32 11.44 1.15
CA ILE A 87 2.93 10.14 0.88
C ILE A 87 2.48 9.61 -0.49
N ILE A 88 1.17 9.58 -0.74
CA ILE A 88 0.59 9.15 -2.03
C ILE A 88 1.18 9.97 -3.19
N GLN A 89 1.27 11.29 -3.02
CA GLN A 89 1.86 12.20 -4.01
C GLN A 89 3.33 11.93 -4.29
N ALA A 90 4.13 11.70 -3.24
CA ALA A 90 5.52 11.34 -3.40
C ALA A 90 5.66 10.02 -4.17
N ILE A 91 4.85 9.01 -3.82
CA ILE A 91 4.87 7.68 -4.45
C ILE A 91 4.59 7.78 -5.95
N TYR A 92 3.44 8.34 -6.36
CA TYR A 92 3.09 8.33 -7.78
C TYR A 92 4.01 9.22 -8.63
N LYS A 93 4.71 10.21 -8.04
CA LYS A 93 5.67 11.07 -8.75
C LYS A 93 7.07 10.45 -8.88
N LYS A 94 7.48 9.62 -7.90
CA LYS A 94 8.88 9.20 -7.77
C LYS A 94 9.11 7.71 -7.89
N CYS A 95 8.07 6.88 -7.78
CA CYS A 95 8.22 5.43 -7.71
C CYS A 95 7.62 4.70 -8.92
N PRO A 96 8.04 5.00 -10.17
CA PRO A 96 7.45 4.35 -11.35
C PRO A 96 7.74 2.84 -11.40
N LYS A 97 8.76 2.36 -10.66
CA LYS A 97 9.18 0.94 -10.59
C LYS A 97 8.57 0.18 -9.40
N LEU A 98 7.61 0.79 -8.69
CA LEU A 98 6.97 0.19 -7.52
C LEU A 98 6.28 -1.12 -7.91
N LYS A 99 6.55 -2.19 -7.15
CA LYS A 99 5.95 -3.52 -7.30
C LYS A 99 5.05 -3.87 -6.14
N TYR A 100 5.47 -3.54 -4.93
CA TYR A 100 4.74 -3.82 -3.70
C TYR A 100 4.44 -2.54 -2.94
N LEU A 101 3.17 -2.34 -2.59
CA LEU A 101 2.72 -1.24 -1.75
C LEU A 101 1.84 -1.76 -0.62
N LYS A 102 2.27 -1.54 0.63
CA LYS A 102 1.48 -1.85 1.83
C LYS A 102 1.12 -0.64 2.67
N SER A 103 -0.12 -0.69 3.15
CA SER A 103 -0.75 0.24 4.09
C SER A 103 -0.91 1.63 3.51
N ILE A 104 -1.76 1.75 2.50
CA ILE A 104 -2.39 3.02 2.19
C ILE A 104 -3.73 3.07 2.94
N PHE A 105 -3.96 4.14 3.70
CA PHE A 105 -5.23 4.37 4.40
C PHE A 105 -6.22 5.12 3.51
N LEU A 106 -7.20 4.43 2.96
CA LEU A 106 -8.17 5.03 2.04
C LEU A 106 -9.36 5.63 2.80
N GLY A 107 -9.71 6.84 2.38
CA GLY A 107 -10.72 7.73 2.94
C GLY A 107 -10.99 8.80 1.89
N GLU A 108 -10.85 10.07 2.25
CA GLU A 108 -10.87 11.18 1.29
C GLU A 108 -9.76 11.11 0.22
N ASN A 109 -8.70 10.33 0.48
CA ASN A 109 -7.51 10.21 -0.39
C ASN A 109 -7.72 9.31 -1.63
N ILE A 110 -8.92 8.77 -1.84
CA ILE A 110 -9.18 7.81 -2.93
C ILE A 110 -8.84 8.34 -4.33
N THR A 111 -9.09 9.63 -4.57
CA THR A 111 -8.79 10.29 -5.86
C THR A 111 -7.29 10.49 -6.08
N GLU A 112 -6.53 10.73 -5.01
CA GLU A 112 -5.07 10.78 -5.07
C GLU A 112 -4.49 9.36 -5.23
N PHE A 113 -5.08 8.37 -4.57
CA PHE A 113 -4.68 6.98 -4.67
C PHE A 113 -4.86 6.42 -6.09
N GLU A 114 -5.91 6.80 -6.82
CA GLU A 114 -6.09 6.42 -8.23
C GLU A 114 -4.85 6.78 -9.09
N LYS A 115 -4.15 7.86 -8.77
CA LYS A 115 -2.92 8.25 -9.47
C LYS A 115 -1.77 7.27 -9.23
N ILE A 116 -1.72 6.56 -8.10
CA ILE A 116 -0.75 5.47 -7.91
C ILE A 116 -1.00 4.36 -8.93
N LEU A 117 -2.26 3.95 -9.09
CA LEU A 117 -2.64 2.91 -10.05
C LEU A 117 -2.26 3.31 -11.49
N ILE A 118 -2.44 4.59 -11.85
CA ILE A 118 -2.11 5.13 -13.17
C ILE A 118 -0.60 5.26 -13.40
N ASN A 119 0.19 5.63 -12.39
CA ASN A 119 1.62 5.95 -12.59
C ASN A 119 2.57 4.78 -12.23
N CYS A 120 2.16 3.86 -11.36
CA CYS A 120 2.99 2.73 -10.92
C CYS A 120 2.70 1.46 -11.72
N GLN A 121 3.09 1.45 -13.00
CA GLN A 121 2.73 0.40 -13.95
C GLN A 121 3.39 -0.98 -13.72
N TYR A 122 4.27 -1.10 -12.73
CA TYR A 122 4.87 -2.37 -12.30
C TYR A 122 4.24 -2.93 -11.01
N LEU A 123 3.24 -2.24 -10.44
CA LEU A 123 2.63 -2.64 -9.18
C LEU A 123 1.96 -4.00 -9.37
N ASP A 124 2.36 -4.99 -8.58
CA ASP A 124 1.85 -6.37 -8.65
C ASP A 124 1.10 -6.82 -7.40
N GLU A 125 1.43 -6.22 -6.24
CA GLU A 125 0.81 -6.49 -4.97
C GLU A 125 0.46 -5.21 -4.23
N LEU A 126 -0.81 -5.14 -3.83
CA LEU A 126 -1.39 -4.00 -3.18
C LEU A 126 -2.06 -4.43 -1.89
N PHE A 127 -1.67 -3.77 -0.81
CA PHE A 127 -2.31 -3.88 0.48
C PHE A 127 -2.88 -2.54 0.88
N ILE A 128 -4.19 -2.52 1.11
CA ILE A 128 -4.98 -1.35 1.50
C ILE A 128 -5.63 -1.58 2.86
N SER A 129 -5.68 -0.54 3.68
CA SER A 129 -6.60 -0.45 4.81
C SER A 129 -7.62 0.63 4.53
N VAL A 130 -8.89 0.36 4.78
CA VAL A 130 -9.98 1.31 4.52
C VAL A 130 -10.47 1.97 5.80
N ASP A 131 -10.88 3.24 5.72
CA ASP A 131 -11.52 3.95 6.81
C ASP A 131 -12.88 3.33 7.15
N ASN A 132 -13.27 3.43 8.41
CA ASN A 132 -14.57 3.08 8.94
C ASN A 132 -15.76 3.73 8.21
N LEU A 133 -15.59 4.92 7.65
CA LEU A 133 -16.60 5.68 6.91
C LEU A 133 -16.45 5.57 5.39
N PHE A 134 -15.47 4.80 4.92
CA PHE A 134 -15.21 4.68 3.49
C PHE A 134 -16.25 3.81 2.79
N GLU A 135 -16.72 4.26 1.62
CA GLU A 135 -17.59 3.49 0.72
C GLU A 135 -16.75 2.52 -0.13
N PRO A 136 -16.77 1.20 0.16
CA PRO A 136 -15.91 0.22 -0.52
C PRO A 136 -16.09 0.17 -2.03
N ASP A 137 -17.27 0.49 -2.52
CA ASP A 137 -17.60 0.36 -3.94
C ASP A 137 -16.77 1.29 -4.81
N LYS A 138 -16.45 2.48 -4.30
CA LYS A 138 -15.56 3.42 -4.98
C LYS A 138 -14.15 2.86 -5.16
N LEU A 139 -13.66 2.08 -4.18
CA LEU A 139 -12.37 1.40 -4.31
C LEU A 139 -12.41 0.38 -5.46
N PHE A 140 -13.44 -0.46 -5.52
CA PHE A 140 -13.54 -1.48 -6.56
C PHE A 140 -13.74 -0.89 -7.97
N GLU A 141 -14.46 0.23 -8.07
CA GLU A 141 -14.59 1.00 -9.31
C GLU A 141 -13.21 1.46 -9.83
N ILE A 142 -12.42 2.15 -9.00
CA ILE A 142 -11.11 2.64 -9.43
C ILE A 142 -10.11 1.50 -9.66
N LEU A 143 -10.19 0.41 -8.89
CA LEU A 143 -9.32 -0.75 -9.11
C LEU A 143 -9.60 -1.34 -10.49
N THR A 144 -10.88 -1.47 -10.86
CA THR A 144 -11.26 -1.95 -12.18
C THR A 144 -10.72 -1.04 -13.28
N LYS A 145 -10.97 0.25 -13.16
CA LYS A 145 -10.71 1.25 -14.21
C LYS A 145 -9.23 1.56 -14.40
N SER A 146 -8.48 1.65 -13.30
CA SER A 146 -7.20 2.36 -13.28
C SER A 146 -6.03 1.47 -12.89
N SER A 147 -6.25 0.25 -12.41
CA SER A 147 -5.16 -0.67 -12.04
C SER A 147 -4.31 -1.09 -13.23
N PRO A 148 -2.97 -1.16 -13.08
CA PRO A 148 -2.09 -1.64 -14.14
C PRO A 148 -2.29 -3.14 -14.39
N THR A 149 -1.94 -3.62 -15.58
CA THR A 149 -2.08 -5.03 -15.95
C THR A 149 -1.21 -5.96 -15.09
N SER A 150 -0.15 -5.42 -14.50
CA SER A 150 0.72 -6.11 -13.55
C SER A 150 0.07 -6.37 -12.20
N LEU A 151 -1.01 -5.67 -11.83
CA LEU A 151 -1.62 -5.79 -10.50
C LEU A 151 -2.56 -6.99 -10.43
N TYR A 152 -2.21 -7.98 -9.61
CA TYR A 152 -3.00 -9.20 -9.46
C TYR A 152 -2.99 -9.81 -8.06
N LYS A 153 -2.39 -9.14 -7.05
CA LYS A 153 -2.49 -9.54 -5.65
C LYS A 153 -3.07 -8.41 -4.79
N PHE A 154 -4.09 -8.74 -4.02
CA PHE A 154 -4.84 -7.79 -3.22
C PHE A 154 -4.96 -8.27 -1.78
N ARG A 155 -4.71 -7.36 -0.85
CA ARG A 155 -5.10 -7.51 0.56
C ARG A 155 -5.83 -6.26 0.99
N ILE A 156 -7.08 -6.40 1.41
CA ILE A 156 -7.93 -5.27 1.76
C ILE A 156 -8.43 -5.48 3.19
N TRP A 157 -8.04 -4.55 4.07
CA TRP A 157 -8.34 -4.61 5.50
C TRP A 157 -9.37 -3.58 5.93
N ASN A 158 -10.13 -3.92 6.97
CA ASN A 158 -11.25 -3.12 7.51
C ASN A 158 -12.36 -2.88 6.49
N LEU A 159 -12.59 -3.86 5.61
CA LEU A 159 -13.62 -3.79 4.57
C LEU A 159 -15.01 -3.98 5.19
N SER A 160 -15.96 -3.09 4.90
CA SER A 160 -17.40 -3.36 5.08
C SER A 160 -17.93 -4.10 3.85
N LYS A 161 -19.06 -4.80 3.96
CA LYS A 161 -19.60 -5.61 2.84
C LYS A 161 -19.79 -4.77 1.56
N PRO A 162 -19.03 -5.01 0.48
CA PRO A 162 -19.18 -4.28 -0.78
C PRO A 162 -20.33 -4.83 -1.64
N GLU A 163 -21.15 -3.96 -2.21
CA GLU A 163 -22.21 -4.35 -3.16
C GLU A 163 -21.64 -4.55 -4.57
N SER A 164 -20.60 -3.79 -4.92
CA SER A 164 -19.95 -3.79 -6.23
C SER A 164 -19.01 -4.97 -6.47
N LEU A 165 -18.80 -5.87 -5.51
CA LEU A 165 -17.77 -6.91 -5.62
C LEU A 165 -18.02 -7.90 -6.77
N LYS A 166 -19.29 -8.21 -7.05
CA LYS A 166 -19.64 -9.00 -8.23
C LYS A 166 -19.22 -8.28 -9.51
N LEU A 167 -19.53 -7.00 -9.62
CA LEU A 167 -19.19 -6.17 -10.78
C LEU A 167 -17.67 -6.05 -10.94
N PHE A 168 -16.95 -5.89 -9.83
CA PHE A 168 -15.49 -5.92 -9.81
C PHE A 168 -14.92 -7.20 -10.42
N PHE A 169 -15.39 -8.37 -9.98
CA PHE A 169 -14.91 -9.64 -10.52
C PHE A 169 -15.32 -9.87 -11.97
N ASP A 170 -16.53 -9.46 -12.36
CA ASP A 170 -16.97 -9.50 -13.77
C ASP A 170 -16.06 -8.65 -14.66
N ASN A 171 -15.69 -7.44 -14.20
CA ASN A 171 -14.80 -6.56 -14.94
C ASN A 171 -13.32 -6.98 -14.87
N TRP A 172 -12.96 -7.87 -13.94
CA TRP A 172 -11.62 -8.44 -13.87
C TRP A 172 -11.40 -9.62 -14.84
N LYS A 173 -12.47 -10.11 -15.48
CA LYS A 173 -12.37 -11.15 -16.51
C LYS A 173 -11.49 -10.69 -17.67
N GLY A 174 -10.66 -11.60 -18.17
CA GLY A 174 -9.70 -11.30 -19.24
C GLY A 174 -8.39 -10.66 -18.76
N ARG A 175 -8.29 -10.26 -17.48
CA ARG A 175 -7.01 -9.86 -16.86
C ARG A 175 -6.27 -11.08 -16.33
N HIS A 176 -5.03 -10.87 -15.88
CA HIS A 176 -4.32 -11.87 -15.08
C HIS A 176 -5.17 -12.26 -13.86
N PRO A 177 -5.40 -13.56 -13.60
CA PRO A 177 -6.14 -14.00 -12.43
C PRO A 177 -5.58 -13.40 -11.15
N MET A 178 -6.46 -13.03 -10.22
CA MET A 178 -6.05 -12.58 -8.89
C MET A 178 -5.34 -13.75 -8.20
N SER A 179 -4.00 -13.70 -8.19
CA SER A 179 -3.20 -14.82 -7.68
C SER A 179 -3.39 -14.98 -6.18
N PHE A 180 -3.71 -13.88 -5.50
CA PHE A 180 -4.03 -13.84 -4.09
C PHE A 180 -5.02 -12.71 -3.80
N LEU A 181 -6.14 -13.04 -3.17
CA LEU A 181 -7.15 -12.09 -2.71
C LEU A 181 -7.42 -12.32 -1.22
N GLU A 182 -7.05 -11.38 -0.38
CA GLU A 182 -7.29 -11.43 1.06
C GLU A 182 -8.24 -10.31 1.49
N PHE A 183 -9.29 -10.69 2.23
CA PHE A 183 -10.17 -9.75 2.89
C PHE A 183 -10.05 -9.87 4.40
N ASP A 184 -9.98 -8.74 5.06
CA ASP A 184 -10.19 -8.59 6.50
C ASP A 184 -11.39 -7.66 6.70
N PHE A 185 -12.47 -8.22 7.25
CA PHE A 185 -13.75 -7.54 7.35
C PHE A 185 -13.86 -6.81 8.68
N LYS A 186 -14.36 -5.57 8.63
CA LYS A 186 -14.52 -4.73 9.82
C LYS A 186 -15.41 -5.39 10.87
N ASN A 187 -16.52 -6.00 10.45
CA ASN A 187 -17.40 -6.77 11.34
C ASN A 187 -17.51 -8.21 10.86
N GLY A 188 -17.53 -9.17 11.79
CA GLY A 188 -17.76 -10.58 11.45
C GLY A 188 -19.09 -10.84 10.72
N ARG A 189 -20.07 -9.92 10.79
CA ARG A 189 -21.34 -9.99 10.04
C ARG A 189 -21.21 -9.62 8.56
N ASP A 190 -20.16 -8.89 8.18
CA ASP A 190 -19.89 -8.53 6.79
C ASP A 190 -19.41 -9.76 5.99
N PHE A 191 -18.87 -10.76 6.70
CA PHE A 191 -18.59 -12.08 6.14
C PHE A 191 -19.87 -12.94 6.10
N THR A 192 -20.46 -13.08 4.91
CA THR A 192 -21.67 -13.89 4.69
C THR A 192 -21.40 -15.14 3.85
N SER A 193 -22.31 -16.13 3.92
CA SER A 193 -22.31 -17.29 3.01
C SER A 193 -22.32 -16.86 1.55
N ASP A 194 -23.14 -15.85 1.22
CA ASP A 194 -23.30 -15.37 -0.16
C ASP A 194 -22.00 -14.80 -0.73
N LEU A 195 -21.22 -14.10 0.10
CA LEU A 195 -19.90 -13.60 -0.27
C LEU A 195 -18.93 -14.76 -0.55
N LEU A 196 -18.94 -15.79 0.31
CA LEU A 196 -18.10 -16.96 0.13
C LEU A 196 -18.46 -17.71 -1.17
N ASP A 197 -19.76 -17.86 -1.46
CA ASP A 197 -20.24 -18.52 -2.67
C ASP A 197 -19.93 -17.69 -3.92
N LEU A 198 -20.00 -16.36 -3.84
CA LEU A 198 -19.53 -15.46 -4.88
C LEU A 198 -18.04 -15.69 -5.18
N ILE A 199 -17.18 -15.70 -4.15
CA ILE A 199 -15.73 -15.90 -4.33
C ILE A 199 -15.43 -17.29 -4.89
N LYS A 200 -16.12 -18.35 -4.43
CA LYS A 200 -15.99 -19.71 -4.98
C LYS A 200 -16.40 -19.77 -6.46
N LYS A 201 -17.49 -19.09 -6.84
CA LYS A 201 -17.92 -18.98 -8.24
C LYS A 201 -16.81 -18.38 -9.10
N TYR A 202 -16.26 -17.23 -8.71
CA TYR A 202 -15.20 -16.56 -9.48
C TYR A 202 -13.85 -17.29 -9.43
N LYS A 203 -13.63 -18.13 -8.42
CA LYS A 203 -12.53 -19.12 -8.43
C LYS A 203 -12.75 -20.19 -9.50
N GLY A 204 -13.96 -20.74 -9.62
CA GLY A 204 -14.34 -21.67 -10.68
C GLY A 204 -14.19 -21.07 -12.08
N GLU A 205 -14.48 -19.78 -12.23
CA GLU A 205 -14.31 -19.00 -13.46
C GLU A 205 -12.85 -18.54 -13.72
N ARG A 206 -11.89 -18.95 -12.87
CA ARG A 206 -10.47 -18.60 -12.96
C ARG A 206 -10.16 -17.10 -12.89
N VAL A 207 -11.07 -16.30 -12.33
CA VAL A 207 -10.82 -14.89 -12.00
C VAL A 207 -9.98 -14.78 -10.72
N ILE A 208 -10.21 -15.68 -9.77
CA ILE A 208 -9.49 -15.76 -8.49
C ILE A 208 -8.74 -17.09 -8.44
N ALA A 209 -7.43 -17.07 -8.19
CA ALA A 209 -6.66 -18.30 -8.00
C ALA A 209 -6.69 -18.76 -6.54
N ASN A 210 -6.31 -17.87 -5.63
CA ASN A 210 -6.27 -18.12 -4.19
C ASN A 210 -6.96 -17.00 -3.43
N TYR A 211 -7.63 -17.35 -2.33
CA TYR A 211 -8.24 -16.39 -1.43
C TYR A 211 -8.04 -16.79 0.02
N SER A 212 -8.01 -15.79 0.90
CA SER A 212 -8.02 -15.95 2.35
C SER A 212 -8.97 -14.93 2.98
N PHE A 213 -9.43 -15.24 4.18
CA PHE A 213 -10.16 -14.31 5.02
C PHE A 213 -9.43 -14.22 6.35
N ARG A 214 -9.13 -12.99 6.79
CA ARG A 214 -8.64 -12.77 8.15
C ARG A 214 -9.85 -12.59 9.07
N ARG A 215 -9.79 -13.23 10.23
CA ARG A 215 -10.80 -13.17 11.30
C ARG A 215 -10.26 -12.37 12.46
#